data_AF-A0A1E5QS50-F1
#
_entry.id   AF-A0A1E5QS50-F1
#
_cell.length_a   1.000
_cell.length_b   1.000
_cell.length_c   1.000
_cell.angle_alpha   90.00
_cell.angle_beta   90.00
_cell.angle_gamma   90.00
#
_symmetry.space_group_name_H-M   'P 1'
#
loop_
_entity.id
_entity.type
_entity.pdbx_description
1 polymer ?
#
loop_
_entity_poly.entity_id
_entity_poly.type
_entity_poly.pdbx_seq_one_letter_code
_entity_poly.pdbx_strand_id
1 'polypeptide(L)'
;MSAIELTSIGHQTYGGCPYQHLHIHLTRTQIDLEDLKELAFPQPLAPNLGIVLEGKAPLWLYGYLAQHYQNVPWIACYEPRLMGAVVAVDRTPTGLLGQVLPLKLPLQAFRKLQPEPQVSNESQVAVMNASLQLQVTALPTVQGDCQAIVLNITNRTDSDAPISIMGGKKTLSNLIAPQALAELELPENLNLDREVVLFGSGPTWLLVHLLERCRQSPWVGFYDLRLKQVVTVSSQSTKVPVASGVAVSFNRTPGVAILIGGPPDSGKSVFSNALRLSLAHHRPDLKVYLHRANWDGESNASYEMPQTLAKQLASENEIKLHLQENASQLICNYFQYHASAIANIRTVMDVVLVDVGGLPQTEKAAVVKQCTHYIVISSKPEKIQEWHELCGSTLTPILTIHSKLENCLSVLRQQPHLEVESGPWLWGKTQEVPKPLLDEILKIIPQSLENLSEDIAS
;
A
#
# COMPACT_ATOMS: atom_id res chain seq x y z
N MET A 1 5.78 -14.44 22.17
CA MET A 1 5.71 -15.06 20.83
C MET A 1 6.34 -14.08 19.86
N SER A 2 7.08 -14.55 18.84
CA SER A 2 7.69 -13.68 17.83
C SER A 2 6.61 -12.87 17.11
N ALA A 3 6.91 -11.61 16.80
CA ALA A 3 6.00 -10.75 16.05
C ALA A 3 5.87 -11.16 14.57
N ILE A 4 6.87 -11.89 14.07
CA ILE A 4 6.97 -12.33 12.68
C ILE A 4 7.20 -13.84 12.67
N GLU A 5 6.34 -14.57 11.97
CA GLU A 5 6.45 -16.00 11.74
C GLU A 5 6.68 -16.27 10.26
N LEU A 6 7.70 -17.09 9.97
CA LEU A 6 8.05 -17.50 8.62
C LEU A 6 7.80 -18.99 8.44
N THR A 7 7.00 -19.35 7.43
CA THR A 7 6.75 -20.75 7.07
C THR A 7 7.26 -21.01 5.66
N SER A 8 8.12 -22.02 5.49
CA SER A 8 8.57 -22.48 4.17
C SER A 8 7.91 -23.81 3.78
N ILE A 9 7.43 -23.90 2.54
CA ILE A 9 6.81 -25.11 1.98
C ILE A 9 7.27 -25.30 0.53
N GLY A 10 7.63 -26.52 0.14
CA GLY A 10 7.86 -26.84 -1.27
C GLY A 10 6.56 -26.79 -2.07
N HIS A 11 6.58 -26.10 -3.22
CA HIS A 11 5.41 -25.98 -4.09
C HIS A 11 5.81 -25.91 -5.58
N GLN A 12 4.83 -25.71 -6.46
CA GLN A 12 5.00 -25.66 -7.91
C GLN A 12 4.02 -24.67 -8.52
N THR A 13 4.47 -24.00 -9.57
CA THR A 13 3.61 -23.11 -10.40
C THR A 13 2.58 -23.93 -11.18
N TYR A 14 1.62 -23.28 -11.82
CA TYR A 14 0.69 -23.97 -12.74
C TYR A 14 1.43 -24.62 -13.92
N GLY A 15 2.58 -24.07 -14.33
CA GLY A 15 3.46 -24.65 -15.34
C GLY A 15 4.37 -25.77 -14.83
N GLY A 16 4.22 -26.23 -13.59
CA GLY A 16 5.02 -27.32 -13.02
C GLY A 16 6.44 -26.93 -12.59
N CYS A 17 6.84 -25.66 -12.70
CA CYS A 17 8.12 -25.19 -12.18
C CYS A 17 8.13 -25.28 -10.64
N PRO A 18 9.03 -26.07 -10.02
CA PRO A 18 9.12 -26.22 -8.57
C PRO A 18 9.78 -24.99 -7.93
N TYR A 19 9.33 -24.64 -6.73
CA TYR A 19 9.86 -23.52 -5.95
C TYR A 19 9.66 -23.73 -4.44
N GLN A 20 10.32 -22.90 -3.64
CA GLN A 20 10.05 -22.80 -2.19
C GLN A 20 9.14 -21.61 -1.91
N HIS A 21 7.97 -21.86 -1.34
CA HIS A 21 7.03 -20.84 -0.92
C HIS A 21 7.37 -20.38 0.50
N LEU A 22 7.73 -19.11 0.67
CA LEU A 22 7.97 -18.50 1.98
C LEU A 22 6.80 -17.58 2.34
N HIS A 23 5.97 -18.04 3.27
CA HIS A 23 4.84 -17.29 3.81
C HIS A 23 5.28 -16.46 5.03
N ILE A 24 4.91 -15.18 5.03
CA ILE A 24 5.16 -14.20 6.08
C ILE A 24 3.83 -13.96 6.82
N HIS A 25 3.79 -14.34 8.09
CA HIS A 25 2.67 -14.09 8.97
C HIS A 25 3.06 -13.10 10.07
N LEU A 26 2.25 -12.06 10.28
CA LEU A 26 2.40 -11.13 11.40
C LEU A 26 1.44 -11.53 12.51
N THR A 27 1.98 -11.83 13.69
CA THR A 27 1.18 -12.27 14.85
C THR A 27 0.57 -11.10 15.63
N ARG A 28 1.05 -9.89 15.34
CA ARG A 28 0.55 -8.62 15.87
C ARG A 28 0.39 -7.60 14.76
N THR A 29 -0.46 -6.60 15.01
CA THR A 29 -0.86 -5.59 13.99
C THR A 29 0.27 -4.64 13.60
N GLN A 30 1.35 -4.60 14.37
CA GLN A 30 2.44 -3.64 14.24
C GLN A 30 3.77 -4.35 14.49
N ILE A 31 4.73 -4.09 13.62
CA ILE A 31 6.10 -4.58 13.80
C ILE A 31 7.08 -3.42 13.70
N ASP A 32 8.22 -3.58 14.36
CA ASP A 32 9.32 -2.65 14.38
C ASP A 32 10.65 -3.35 14.03
N LEU A 33 11.76 -2.63 14.18
CA LEU A 33 13.09 -3.13 13.83
C LEU A 33 13.63 -4.14 14.84
N GLU A 34 13.21 -4.06 16.11
CA GLU A 34 13.65 -4.99 17.14
C GLU A 34 13.10 -6.39 16.87
N ASP A 35 11.92 -6.49 16.26
CA ASP A 35 11.32 -7.76 15.83
C ASP A 35 12.21 -8.54 14.83
N LEU A 36 13.08 -7.86 14.08
CA LEU A 36 14.02 -8.53 13.16
C LEU A 36 15.10 -9.32 13.91
N LYS A 37 15.42 -8.95 15.15
CA LYS A 37 16.44 -9.62 15.98
C LYS A 37 15.94 -10.98 16.49
N GLU A 38 14.63 -11.12 16.66
CA GLU A 38 13.98 -12.35 17.12
C GLU A 38 13.51 -13.24 15.96
N LEU A 39 13.73 -12.81 14.71
CA LEU A 39 13.25 -13.51 13.53
C LEU A 39 13.92 -14.89 13.38
N ALA A 40 13.11 -15.93 13.50
CA ALA A 40 13.52 -17.30 13.22
C ALA A 40 13.35 -17.62 11.73
N PHE A 41 14.42 -18.08 11.09
CA PHE A 41 14.40 -18.49 9.70
C PHE A 41 14.12 -19.99 9.56
N PRO A 42 13.27 -20.41 8.60
CA PRO A 42 13.05 -21.83 8.34
C PRO A 42 14.35 -22.51 7.86
N GLN A 43 14.65 -23.68 8.44
CA GLN A 43 15.79 -24.55 8.11
C GLN A 43 15.70 -25.09 6.67
N PRO A 44 16.84 -25.44 6.07
CA PRO A 44 17.36 -24.78 4.88
C PRO A 44 16.46 -24.91 3.67
N LEU A 45 16.33 -23.82 2.92
CA LEU A 45 15.68 -23.85 1.62
C LEU A 45 16.49 -24.72 0.66
N ALA A 46 15.81 -25.43 -0.24
CA ALA A 46 16.47 -26.23 -1.26
C ALA A 46 17.33 -25.32 -2.16
N PRO A 47 18.66 -25.52 -2.23
CA PRO A 47 19.59 -24.54 -2.83
C PRO A 47 19.39 -24.33 -4.34
N ASN A 48 18.75 -25.28 -5.02
CA ASN A 48 18.52 -25.24 -6.46
C ASN A 48 17.10 -24.76 -6.84
N LEU A 49 16.28 -24.38 -5.86
CA LEU A 49 14.93 -23.86 -6.10
C LEU A 49 14.92 -22.36 -5.82
N GLY A 50 14.26 -21.59 -6.69
CA GLY A 50 13.94 -20.22 -6.35
C GLY A 50 12.82 -20.13 -5.32
N ILE A 51 12.59 -18.90 -4.84
CA ILE A 51 11.67 -18.64 -3.75
C ILE A 51 10.55 -17.69 -4.18
N VAL A 52 9.37 -17.91 -3.62
CA VAL A 52 8.25 -16.96 -3.70
C VAL A 52 8.01 -16.40 -2.31
N LEU A 53 8.17 -15.09 -2.16
CA LEU A 53 7.83 -14.34 -0.95
C LEU A 53 6.35 -13.95 -1.01
N GLU A 54 5.59 -14.26 0.04
CA GLU A 54 4.17 -13.94 0.13
C GLU A 54 3.78 -13.60 1.58
N GLY A 55 2.82 -12.69 1.76
CA GLY A 55 2.27 -12.31 3.06
C GLY A 55 2.13 -10.80 3.26
N LYS A 56 1.30 -10.37 4.22
CA LYS A 56 1.09 -8.95 4.50
C LYS A 56 2.23 -8.42 5.39
N ALA A 57 3.16 -7.67 4.81
CA ALA A 57 4.30 -7.12 5.54
C ALA A 57 4.79 -5.77 4.99
N PRO A 58 5.50 -4.96 5.81
CA PRO A 58 6.24 -3.80 5.34
C PRO A 58 7.26 -4.13 4.26
N LEU A 59 7.51 -3.17 3.36
CA LEU A 59 8.47 -3.33 2.25
C LEU A 59 9.89 -3.65 2.72
N TRP A 60 10.33 -3.06 3.83
CA TRP A 60 11.65 -3.35 4.39
C TRP A 60 11.81 -4.80 4.85
N LEU A 61 10.73 -5.49 5.27
CA LEU A 61 10.81 -6.90 5.63
C LEU A 61 11.02 -7.76 4.38
N TYR A 62 10.32 -7.44 3.27
CA TYR A 62 10.57 -8.09 1.98
C TYR A 62 12.00 -7.89 1.49
N GLY A 63 12.53 -6.67 1.61
CA GLY A 63 13.92 -6.38 1.28
C GLY A 63 14.92 -7.15 2.14
N TYR A 64 14.69 -7.18 3.45
CA TYR A 64 15.51 -7.94 4.40
C TYR A 64 15.51 -9.45 4.07
N LEU A 65 14.34 -10.04 3.78
CA LEU A 65 14.23 -11.44 3.37
C LEU A 65 14.90 -11.70 2.01
N ALA A 66 14.75 -10.80 1.04
CA ALA A 66 15.40 -10.93 -0.26
C ALA A 66 16.94 -10.94 -0.15
N GLN A 67 17.50 -10.12 0.74
CA GLN A 67 18.94 -10.13 1.04
C GLN A 67 19.37 -11.37 1.81
N HIS A 68 18.58 -11.81 2.79
CA HIS A 68 18.85 -13.05 3.52
C HIS A 68 18.92 -14.26 2.58
N TYR A 69 18.00 -14.35 1.61
CA TYR A 69 17.95 -15.43 0.62
C TYR A 69 18.66 -15.09 -0.70
N GLN A 70 19.66 -14.21 -0.71
CA GLN A 70 20.36 -13.80 -1.93
C GLN A 70 21.06 -14.96 -2.70
N ASN A 71 21.31 -16.10 -2.04
CA ASN A 71 22.01 -17.24 -2.66
C ASN A 71 21.08 -18.16 -3.46
N VAL A 72 19.77 -17.92 -3.48
CA VAL A 72 18.84 -18.73 -4.27
C VAL A 72 18.88 -18.33 -5.76
N PRO A 73 18.53 -19.23 -6.69
CA PRO A 73 18.60 -18.98 -8.14
C PRO A 73 17.77 -17.77 -8.60
N TRP A 74 16.57 -17.60 -8.03
CA TRP A 74 15.68 -16.48 -8.32
C TRP A 74 14.75 -16.19 -7.14
N ILE A 75 14.32 -14.93 -7.01
CA ILE A 75 13.40 -14.45 -5.98
C ILE A 75 12.21 -13.81 -6.66
N ALA A 76 11.00 -14.25 -6.32
CA ALA A 76 9.76 -13.67 -6.79
C ALA A 76 8.90 -13.18 -5.62
N CYS A 77 8.11 -12.12 -5.84
CA CYS A 77 7.14 -11.63 -4.87
C CYS A 77 5.73 -11.91 -5.39
N TYR A 78 4.88 -12.53 -4.57
CA TYR A 78 3.48 -12.73 -4.93
C TYR A 78 2.76 -11.38 -5.06
N GLU A 79 2.11 -11.16 -6.20
CA GLU A 79 1.30 -9.97 -6.48
C GLU A 79 -0.16 -10.42 -6.63
N PRO A 80 -1.00 -10.23 -5.59
CA PRO A 80 -2.38 -10.70 -5.60
C PRO A 80 -3.22 -10.14 -6.75
N ARG A 81 -2.90 -8.93 -7.24
CA ARG A 81 -3.60 -8.30 -8.37
C ARG A 81 -3.33 -9.05 -9.68
N LEU A 82 -2.15 -9.65 -9.81
CA LEU A 82 -1.75 -10.47 -10.97
C LEU A 82 -2.02 -11.96 -10.76
N MET A 83 -2.46 -12.37 -9.56
CA MET A 83 -2.67 -13.78 -9.18
C MET A 83 -1.45 -14.67 -9.47
N GLY A 84 -0.25 -14.12 -9.30
CA GLY A 84 1.01 -14.79 -9.62
C GLY A 84 2.19 -14.15 -8.91
N ALA A 85 3.34 -14.82 -8.97
CA ALA A 85 4.57 -14.28 -8.41
C ALA A 85 5.41 -13.61 -9.49
N VAL A 86 5.74 -12.34 -9.29
CA VAL A 86 6.61 -11.57 -10.18
C VAL A 86 8.06 -11.84 -9.80
N VAL A 87 8.85 -12.35 -10.73
CA VAL A 87 10.29 -12.59 -10.53
C VAL A 87 11.01 -11.25 -10.49
N ALA A 88 11.46 -10.86 -9.30
CA ALA A 88 12.14 -9.59 -9.05
C ALA A 88 13.65 -9.70 -9.21
N VAL A 89 14.20 -10.90 -8.96
CA VAL A 89 15.62 -11.20 -9.10
C VAL A 89 15.77 -12.54 -9.80
N ASP A 90 16.58 -12.59 -10.85
CA ASP A 90 16.98 -13.82 -11.53
C ASP A 90 18.50 -13.84 -11.66
N ARG A 91 19.12 -14.89 -11.12
CA ARG A 91 20.58 -15.12 -11.15
C ARG A 91 20.94 -16.30 -12.04
N THR A 92 19.97 -16.80 -12.80
CA THR A 92 20.12 -17.91 -13.73
C THR A 92 20.12 -17.41 -15.17
N PRO A 93 20.61 -18.21 -16.15
CA PRO A 93 20.51 -17.86 -17.55
C PRO A 93 19.09 -18.09 -18.13
N THR A 94 18.07 -18.25 -17.29
CA THR A 94 16.72 -18.64 -17.73
C THR A 94 15.88 -17.47 -18.25
N GLY A 95 16.25 -16.22 -17.94
CA GLY A 95 15.54 -15.04 -18.41
C GLY A 95 14.17 -14.86 -17.75
N LEU A 96 14.06 -15.26 -16.48
CA LEU A 96 12.83 -15.19 -15.70
C LEU A 96 12.54 -13.78 -15.18
N LEU A 97 13.51 -12.87 -15.16
CA LEU A 97 13.33 -11.52 -14.64
C LEU A 97 12.11 -10.82 -15.26
N GLY A 98 11.22 -10.28 -14.41
CA GLY A 98 10.00 -9.61 -14.84
C GLY A 98 8.88 -10.55 -15.31
N GLN A 99 9.10 -11.88 -15.35
CA GLN A 99 8.02 -12.83 -15.63
C GLN A 99 7.05 -12.93 -14.45
N VAL A 100 5.78 -13.14 -14.78
CA VAL A 100 4.74 -13.48 -13.81
C VAL A 100 4.57 -14.99 -13.82
N LEU A 101 4.92 -15.65 -12.72
CA LEU A 101 4.74 -17.09 -12.51
C LEU A 101 3.32 -17.34 -11.98
N PRO A 102 2.40 -17.89 -12.79
CA PRO A 102 1.04 -18.17 -12.34
C PRO A 102 1.08 -19.31 -11.32
N LEU A 103 0.47 -19.11 -10.15
CA LEU A 103 0.49 -20.11 -9.09
C LEU A 103 -0.76 -20.04 -8.22
N LYS A 104 -1.04 -21.17 -7.56
CA LYS A 104 -1.98 -21.24 -6.45
C LYS A 104 -1.21 -21.05 -5.15
N LEU A 105 -1.76 -20.27 -4.23
CA LEU A 105 -1.17 -20.15 -2.89
C LEU A 105 -1.35 -21.45 -2.09
N PRO A 106 -0.34 -21.92 -1.34
CA PRO A 106 -0.39 -23.14 -0.53
C PRO A 106 -1.15 -22.97 0.79
N LEU A 107 -2.17 -22.10 0.81
CA LEU A 107 -2.89 -21.71 2.02
C LEU A 107 -3.65 -22.91 2.59
N GLN A 108 -3.23 -23.35 3.79
CA GLN A 108 -3.76 -24.56 4.43
C GLN A 108 -5.23 -24.42 4.88
N ALA A 109 -5.78 -23.20 4.92
CA ALA A 109 -7.12 -22.94 5.42
C ALA A 109 -8.28 -23.12 4.40
N PHE A 110 -8.03 -23.22 3.08
CA PHE A 110 -9.14 -23.11 2.11
C PHE A 110 -9.09 -24.06 0.90
N ARG A 111 -8.53 -25.27 1.04
CA ARG A 111 -8.59 -26.31 -0.01
C ARG A 111 -10.01 -26.64 -0.54
N LYS A 112 -11.08 -26.14 0.09
CA LYS A 112 -12.49 -26.36 -0.30
C LYS A 112 -13.15 -25.26 -1.15
N LEU A 113 -12.51 -24.13 -1.46
CA LEU A 113 -13.21 -22.99 -2.12
C LEU A 113 -12.59 -22.43 -3.41
N GLN A 114 -11.65 -23.13 -4.04
CA GLN A 114 -11.25 -22.75 -5.40
C GLN A 114 -11.90 -23.68 -6.42
N PRO A 115 -12.79 -23.18 -7.31
CA PRO A 115 -12.93 -23.82 -8.60
C PRO A 115 -11.55 -23.83 -9.25
N GLU A 116 -11.17 -24.96 -9.87
CA GLU A 116 -9.99 -24.99 -10.73
C GLU A 116 -10.14 -23.86 -11.75
N PRO A 117 -9.17 -22.94 -11.88
CA PRO A 117 -9.17 -22.07 -13.03
C PRO A 117 -9.11 -22.99 -14.24
N GLN A 118 -10.17 -22.98 -15.06
CA GLN A 118 -10.12 -23.64 -16.35
C GLN A 118 -8.95 -23.00 -17.10
N VAL A 119 -7.90 -23.79 -17.30
CA VAL A 119 -6.76 -23.44 -18.13
C VAL A 119 -7.29 -23.37 -19.56
N SER A 120 -7.84 -22.21 -19.91
CA SER A 120 -7.91 -21.77 -21.28
C SER A 120 -6.62 -21.03 -21.54
N ASN A 121 -5.94 -21.41 -22.62
CA ASN A 121 -4.68 -20.87 -23.10
C ASN A 121 -4.59 -19.35 -22.85
N GLU A 122 -3.49 -18.91 -22.22
CA GLU A 122 -3.09 -17.51 -22.09
C GLU A 122 -4.24 -16.52 -21.85
N SER A 123 -4.88 -16.59 -20.68
CA SER A 123 -5.62 -15.43 -20.18
C SER A 123 -4.63 -14.34 -19.78
N GLN A 124 -4.11 -13.59 -20.76
CA GLN A 124 -3.33 -12.39 -20.52
C GLN A 124 -4.19 -11.41 -19.72
N VAL A 125 -3.79 -11.12 -18.46
CA VAL A 125 -4.31 -10.01 -17.68
C VAL A 125 -3.80 -8.75 -18.38
N ALA A 126 -4.72 -7.93 -18.91
CA ALA A 126 -4.36 -6.68 -19.54
C ALA A 126 -3.92 -5.69 -18.44
N VAL A 127 -2.62 -5.40 -18.40
CA VAL A 127 -2.04 -4.33 -17.60
C VAL A 127 -1.92 -3.11 -18.51
N MET A 128 -2.48 -1.97 -18.11
CA MET A 128 -2.22 -0.72 -18.84
C MET A 128 -0.81 -0.23 -18.52
N ASN A 129 -0.09 0.30 -19.50
CA ASN A 129 1.29 0.77 -19.35
C ASN A 129 1.34 2.04 -18.49
N ALA A 130 1.44 1.89 -17.17
CA ALA A 130 1.91 2.96 -16.31
C ALA A 130 3.37 3.29 -16.66
N SER A 131 3.71 4.56 -16.79
CA SER A 131 5.11 5.01 -16.89
C SER A 131 5.74 5.00 -15.51
N LEU A 132 6.89 4.32 -15.42
CA LEU A 132 7.78 4.39 -14.28
C LEU A 132 8.84 5.45 -14.56
N GLN A 133 8.96 6.43 -13.66
CA GLN A 133 10.08 7.36 -13.63
C GLN A 133 10.84 7.17 -12.32
N LEU A 134 12.16 7.04 -12.42
CA LEU A 134 13.07 6.99 -11.29
C LEU A 134 13.82 8.32 -11.23
N GLN A 135 13.74 9.02 -10.11
CA GLN A 135 14.45 10.26 -9.89
C GLN A 135 15.38 10.13 -8.69
N VAL A 136 16.63 10.58 -8.81
CA VAL A 136 17.53 10.70 -7.66
C VAL A 136 17.36 12.09 -7.04
N THR A 137 17.11 12.12 -5.74
CA THR A 137 17.06 13.34 -4.93
C THR A 137 17.92 13.19 -3.68
N ALA A 138 18.32 14.31 -3.08
CA ALA A 138 18.83 14.31 -1.73
C ALA A 138 17.68 14.06 -0.73
N LEU A 139 17.90 13.18 0.23
CA LEU A 139 17.01 12.92 1.35
C LEU A 139 17.71 13.35 2.65
N PRO A 140 17.23 14.43 3.30
CA PRO A 140 17.86 14.94 4.52
C PRO A 140 17.69 13.98 5.70
N THR A 141 18.81 13.47 6.22
CA THR A 141 18.83 12.62 7.41
C THR A 141 19.61 13.27 8.54
N VAL A 142 19.42 12.78 9.76
CA VAL A 142 20.17 13.24 10.94
C VAL A 142 21.68 12.96 10.84
N GLN A 143 22.11 12.09 9.91
CA GLN A 143 23.52 11.72 9.68
C GLN A 143 24.12 12.42 8.44
N GLY A 144 23.38 13.35 7.82
CA GLY A 144 23.72 13.97 6.54
C GLY A 144 22.79 13.50 5.41
N ASP A 145 22.82 14.20 4.28
CA ASP A 145 21.93 13.89 3.16
C ASP A 145 22.29 12.56 2.50
N CYS A 146 21.31 11.67 2.38
CA CYS A 146 21.43 10.43 1.61
C CYS A 146 20.96 10.64 0.17
N GLN A 147 21.42 9.81 -0.77
CA GLN A 147 20.76 9.73 -2.09
C GLN A 147 19.49 8.90 -1.96
N ALA A 148 18.38 9.40 -2.48
CA ALA A 148 17.13 8.67 -2.56
C ALA A 148 16.68 8.50 -4.00
N ILE A 149 16.39 7.26 -4.39
CA ILE A 149 15.65 6.95 -5.60
C ILE A 149 14.17 7.09 -5.26
N VAL A 150 13.54 8.11 -5.83
CA VAL A 150 12.10 8.38 -5.74
C VAL A 150 11.41 7.67 -6.90
N LEU A 151 10.48 6.78 -6.56
CA LEU A 151 9.64 6.11 -7.54
C LEU A 151 8.39 6.95 -7.81
N ASN A 152 8.27 7.44 -9.05
CA ASN A 152 7.07 8.09 -9.55
C ASN A 152 6.41 7.17 -10.58
N ILE A 153 5.21 6.70 -10.27
CA ILE A 153 4.41 5.85 -11.15
C ILE A 153 3.24 6.71 -11.62
N THR A 154 3.26 7.08 -12.89
CA THR A 154 2.18 7.85 -13.51
C THR A 154 1.48 6.99 -14.55
N ASN A 155 0.17 7.11 -14.65
CA ASN A 155 -0.55 6.49 -15.75
C ASN A 155 -0.32 7.31 -17.00
N ARG A 156 0.15 6.70 -18.10
CA ARG A 156 0.18 7.40 -19.39
C ARG A 156 -1.25 7.64 -19.85
N THR A 157 -1.63 8.92 -19.94
CA THR A 157 -2.88 9.38 -20.56
C THR A 157 -2.71 9.66 -22.06
N ASP A 158 -1.49 9.57 -22.60
CA ASP A 158 -1.19 9.96 -23.97
C ASP A 158 -1.52 8.85 -24.97
N SER A 159 -2.81 8.68 -25.25
CA SER A 159 -3.42 8.53 -26.59
C SER A 159 -4.76 7.82 -26.46
N ASP A 160 -5.81 8.48 -26.94
CA ASP A 160 -7.14 7.94 -27.15
C ASP A 160 -7.10 6.66 -28.00
N ALA A 161 -7.04 5.50 -27.35
CA ALA A 161 -7.57 4.24 -27.86
C ALA A 161 -7.72 3.24 -26.69
N PRO A 162 -8.94 2.91 -26.24
CA PRO A 162 -9.13 1.71 -25.44
C PRO A 162 -8.74 0.51 -26.30
N ILE A 163 -7.70 -0.25 -25.90
CA ILE A 163 -7.45 -1.57 -26.49
C ILE A 163 -8.58 -2.47 -26.01
N SER A 164 -9.59 -2.63 -26.88
CA SER A 164 -10.70 -3.55 -26.68
C SER A 164 -10.23 -4.98 -26.96
N ILE A 165 -10.04 -5.76 -25.90
CA ILE A 165 -10.04 -7.23 -26.00
C ILE A 165 -11.35 -7.69 -25.36
N MET A 166 -12.25 -8.18 -26.22
CA MET A 166 -13.59 -8.62 -25.84
C MET A 166 -13.59 -9.59 -24.66
N GLY A 167 -14.57 -9.42 -23.77
CA GLY A 167 -14.94 -10.38 -22.73
C GLY A 167 -14.47 -9.96 -21.34
N GLY A 168 -15.23 -9.05 -20.70
CA GLY A 168 -15.22 -8.75 -19.27
C GLY A 168 -13.90 -8.98 -18.51
N LYS A 169 -12.90 -8.13 -18.73
CA LYS A 169 -11.62 -8.16 -18.00
C LYS A 169 -11.54 -7.00 -17.01
N LYS A 170 -11.09 -7.28 -15.79
CA LYS A 170 -10.59 -6.27 -14.86
C LYS A 170 -9.31 -5.68 -15.46
N THR A 171 -9.35 -4.42 -15.90
CA THR A 171 -8.13 -3.69 -16.24
C THR A 171 -7.52 -3.15 -14.96
N LEU A 172 -6.26 -3.53 -14.68
CA LEU A 172 -5.49 -2.90 -13.61
C LEU A 172 -4.90 -1.62 -14.19
N SER A 173 -5.63 -0.51 -14.05
CA SER A 173 -5.32 0.76 -14.71
C SER A 173 -4.00 1.42 -14.26
N ASN A 174 -3.33 0.90 -13.22
CA ASN A 174 -2.23 1.60 -12.53
C ASN A 174 -1.00 0.73 -12.21
N LEU A 175 -0.92 -0.49 -12.75
CA LEU A 175 0.19 -1.38 -12.46
C LEU A 175 1.28 -1.23 -13.52
N ILE A 176 2.53 -1.05 -13.09
CA ILE A 176 3.67 -1.19 -14.00
C ILE A 176 3.71 -2.64 -14.49
N ALA A 177 3.88 -2.81 -15.80
CA ALA A 177 4.08 -4.13 -16.39
C ALA A 177 5.36 -4.77 -15.82
N PRO A 178 5.28 -5.97 -15.22
CA PRO A 178 6.45 -6.65 -14.66
C PRO A 178 7.63 -6.82 -15.64
N GLN A 179 7.33 -6.95 -16.93
CA GLN A 179 8.33 -7.07 -18.01
C GLN A 179 9.24 -5.84 -18.10
N ALA A 180 8.78 -4.66 -17.64
CA ALA A 180 9.58 -3.45 -17.59
C ALA A 180 10.82 -3.59 -16.70
N LEU A 181 10.89 -4.58 -15.80
CA LEU A 181 12.10 -4.84 -15.01
C LEU A 181 13.32 -5.20 -15.85
N ALA A 182 13.13 -5.89 -16.97
CA ALA A 182 14.26 -6.33 -17.81
C ALA A 182 14.97 -5.15 -18.49
N GLU A 183 14.22 -4.08 -18.76
CA GLU A 183 14.69 -2.86 -19.43
C GLU A 183 14.92 -1.72 -18.45
N LEU A 184 14.72 -1.94 -17.14
CA LEU A 184 14.84 -0.89 -16.15
C LEU A 184 16.31 -0.50 -15.94
N GLU A 185 16.63 0.74 -16.29
CA GLU A 185 17.91 1.37 -16.02
C GLU A 185 17.86 2.17 -14.73
N LEU A 186 18.98 2.16 -13.99
CA LEU A 186 19.14 3.07 -12.86
C LEU A 186 19.40 4.48 -13.38
N PRO A 187 18.96 5.54 -12.68
CA PRO A 187 19.23 6.91 -13.10
C PRO A 187 20.73 7.18 -13.29
N GLU A 188 21.12 7.85 -14.37
CA GLU A 188 22.52 8.12 -14.70
C GLU A 188 23.26 8.92 -13.61
N ASN A 189 22.53 9.74 -12.85
CA ASN A 189 23.07 10.56 -11.77
C ASN A 189 23.14 9.85 -10.41
N LEU A 190 22.79 8.55 -10.34
CA LEU A 190 22.91 7.75 -9.13
C LEU A 190 24.37 7.36 -8.89
N ASN A 191 24.94 7.73 -7.74
CA ASN A 191 26.29 7.32 -7.35
C ASN A 191 26.23 6.16 -6.35
N LEU A 192 26.67 4.96 -6.79
CA LEU A 192 26.71 3.72 -6.00
C LEU A 192 27.90 3.62 -5.02
N ASP A 193 28.83 4.58 -5.01
CA ASP A 193 29.86 4.68 -3.95
C ASP A 193 29.30 5.32 -2.66
N ARG A 194 28.02 5.70 -2.69
CA ARG A 194 27.28 6.34 -1.61
C ARG A 194 26.03 5.56 -1.27
N GLU A 195 25.50 5.82 -0.09
CA GLU A 195 24.24 5.25 0.39
C GLU A 195 23.05 5.51 -0.54
N VAL A 196 22.16 4.52 -0.64
CA VAL A 196 20.95 4.60 -1.46
C VAL A 196 19.71 4.32 -0.62
N VAL A 197 18.74 5.21 -0.71
CA VAL A 197 17.42 5.06 -0.10
C VAL A 197 16.38 4.84 -1.19
N LEU A 198 15.59 3.78 -1.06
CA LEU A 198 14.42 3.55 -1.91
C LEU A 198 13.21 4.23 -1.27
N PHE A 199 12.62 5.19 -1.99
CA PHE A 199 11.57 6.08 -1.49
C PHE A 199 10.38 6.14 -2.46
N GLY A 200 9.17 6.03 -1.92
CA GLY A 200 7.93 6.18 -2.70
C GLY A 200 7.08 4.90 -2.72
N SER A 201 5.92 5.00 -3.37
CA SER A 201 4.98 3.89 -3.50
C SER A 201 5.25 3.13 -4.79
N GLY A 202 5.70 1.89 -4.66
CA GLY A 202 5.87 0.97 -5.78
C GLY A 202 5.46 -0.46 -5.41
N PRO A 203 5.19 -1.33 -6.39
CA PRO A 203 4.98 -2.75 -6.12
C PRO A 203 6.19 -3.37 -5.43
N THR A 204 5.95 -4.33 -4.53
CA THR A 204 7.01 -4.98 -3.75
C THR A 204 8.11 -5.58 -4.63
N TRP A 205 7.74 -6.23 -5.73
CA TRP A 205 8.69 -6.82 -6.68
C TRP A 205 9.63 -5.79 -7.32
N LEU A 206 9.14 -4.57 -7.61
CA LEU A 206 9.95 -3.51 -8.21
C LEU A 206 10.99 -3.00 -7.22
N LEU A 207 10.56 -2.81 -5.98
CA LEU A 207 11.42 -2.34 -4.90
C LEU A 207 12.47 -3.37 -4.51
N VAL A 208 12.14 -4.67 -4.52
CA VAL A 208 13.10 -5.77 -4.35
C VAL A 208 14.09 -5.80 -5.52
N HIS A 209 13.64 -5.59 -6.76
CA HIS A 209 14.54 -5.50 -7.91
C HIS A 209 15.52 -4.34 -7.78
N LEU A 210 15.03 -3.13 -7.45
CA LEU A 210 15.88 -1.95 -7.26
C LEU A 210 16.89 -2.13 -6.14
N LEU A 211 16.51 -2.79 -5.04
CA LEU A 211 17.43 -3.15 -3.96
C LEU A 211 18.59 -4.00 -4.50
N GLU A 212 18.31 -5.03 -5.29
CA GLU A 212 19.36 -5.87 -5.89
C GLU A 212 20.28 -5.06 -6.81
N ARG A 213 19.71 -4.15 -7.61
CA ARG A 213 20.48 -3.28 -8.52
C ARG A 213 21.38 -2.28 -7.77
N CYS A 214 21.02 -1.91 -6.54
CA CYS A 214 21.77 -0.96 -5.73
C CYS A 214 22.70 -1.62 -4.69
N ARG A 215 22.80 -2.97 -4.66
CA ARG A 215 23.49 -3.72 -3.59
C ARG A 215 24.98 -3.39 -3.39
N GLN A 216 25.63 -2.80 -4.40
CA GLN A 216 27.03 -2.37 -4.32
C GLN A 216 27.23 -1.14 -3.42
N SER A 217 26.15 -0.41 -3.15
CA SER A 217 26.17 0.76 -2.26
C SER A 217 26.66 0.40 -0.85
N PRO A 218 27.32 1.32 -0.13
CA PRO A 218 27.75 1.12 1.25
C PRO A 218 26.62 0.60 2.15
N TRP A 219 25.40 1.10 1.93
CA TRP A 219 24.17 0.51 2.44
C TRP A 219 22.97 0.91 1.57
N VAL A 220 21.94 0.07 1.59
CA VAL A 220 20.65 0.32 0.94
C VAL A 220 19.53 0.18 1.97
N GLY A 221 18.59 1.12 1.97
CA GLY A 221 17.45 1.10 2.88
C GLY A 221 16.14 1.54 2.23
N PHE A 222 15.03 1.22 2.88
CA PHE A 222 13.70 1.67 2.48
C PHE A 222 13.22 2.75 3.43
N TYR A 223 12.71 3.86 2.89
CA TYR A 223 12.04 4.83 3.74
C TYR A 223 10.63 4.35 4.12
N ASP A 224 10.36 4.20 5.41
CA ASP A 224 9.02 3.87 5.93
C ASP A 224 8.33 5.13 6.45
N LEU A 225 7.26 5.54 5.75
CA LEU A 225 6.46 6.72 6.08
C LEU A 225 5.88 6.69 7.49
N ARG A 226 5.55 5.50 8.00
CA ARG A 226 4.91 5.34 9.33
C ARG A 226 5.94 5.51 10.44
N LEU A 227 7.17 5.06 10.19
CA LEU A 227 8.28 5.15 11.14
C LEU A 227 9.08 6.46 11.01
N LYS A 228 8.90 7.21 9.91
CA LYS A 228 9.67 8.43 9.58
C LYS A 228 11.19 8.22 9.60
N GLN A 229 11.62 7.07 9.12
CA GLN A 229 13.03 6.70 9.06
C GLN A 229 13.30 5.77 7.88
N VAL A 230 14.56 5.74 7.46
CA VAL A 230 15.07 4.72 6.56
C VAL A 230 15.37 3.47 7.38
N VAL A 231 14.81 2.34 6.95
CA VAL A 231 15.14 1.00 7.46
C VAL A 231 16.19 0.40 6.54
N THR A 232 17.38 0.17 7.09
CA THR A 232 18.51 -0.40 6.33
C THR A 232 18.31 -1.90 6.17
N VAL A 233 18.37 -2.40 4.93
CA VAL A 233 18.13 -3.83 4.62
C VAL A 233 19.35 -4.53 4.05
N SER A 234 20.31 -3.77 3.52
CA SER A 234 21.60 -4.25 3.03
C SER A 234 22.67 -3.25 3.47
N SER A 235 23.79 -3.74 4.00
CA SER A 235 24.87 -2.86 4.45
C SER A 235 26.21 -3.58 4.44
N GLN A 236 27.20 -2.89 3.91
CA GLN A 236 28.63 -3.22 4.00
C GLN A 236 29.34 -2.32 5.04
N SER A 237 28.60 -1.37 5.64
CA SER A 237 29.10 -0.40 6.60
C SER A 237 28.90 -0.88 8.04
N THR A 238 29.95 -0.82 8.85
CA THR A 238 29.86 -1.10 10.29
C THR A 238 29.18 0.02 11.08
N LYS A 239 29.10 1.24 10.51
CA LYS A 239 28.46 2.39 11.16
C LYS A 239 26.93 2.36 11.07
N VAL A 240 26.41 1.75 10.02
CA VAL A 240 24.97 1.66 9.73
C VAL A 240 24.66 0.19 9.45
N PRO A 241 24.45 -0.63 10.49
CA PRO A 241 24.23 -2.06 10.32
C PRO A 241 22.87 -2.35 9.71
N VAL A 242 22.69 -3.53 9.10
CA VAL A 242 21.38 -4.02 8.66
C VAL A 242 20.39 -4.04 9.84
N ALA A 243 19.11 -3.82 9.56
CA ALA A 243 18.03 -3.70 10.54
C ALA A 243 18.18 -2.52 11.52
N SER A 244 18.86 -1.44 11.09
CA SER A 244 18.91 -0.16 11.81
C SER A 244 18.00 0.90 11.18
N GLY A 245 17.67 1.92 11.98
CA GLY A 245 16.88 3.07 11.59
C GLY A 245 17.74 4.32 11.41
N VAL A 246 17.60 5.00 10.28
CA VAL A 246 18.19 6.32 10.03
C VAL A 246 17.07 7.36 9.95
N ALA A 247 16.98 8.22 10.97
CA ALA A 247 15.90 9.20 11.06
C ALA A 247 15.98 10.25 9.93
N VAL A 248 14.81 10.56 9.36
CA VAL A 248 14.67 11.52 8.25
C VAL A 248 13.91 12.74 8.75
N SER A 249 14.34 13.93 8.32
CA SER A 249 13.70 15.19 8.70
C SER A 249 13.18 15.92 7.48
N PHE A 250 11.86 16.16 7.44
CA PHE A 250 11.25 17.03 6.43
C PHE A 250 10.83 18.34 7.10
N ASN A 251 11.27 19.46 6.55
CA ASN A 251 10.85 20.78 7.00
C ASN A 251 9.70 21.28 6.10
N ARG A 252 8.49 20.77 6.34
CA ARG A 252 7.26 21.22 5.66
C ARG A 252 6.09 21.24 6.61
N THR A 253 5.09 22.06 6.28
CA THR A 253 3.79 22.02 6.97
C THR A 253 3.17 20.64 6.79
N PRO A 254 2.64 20.01 7.87
CA PRO A 254 1.96 18.73 7.77
C PRO A 254 0.77 18.77 6.81
N GLY A 255 0.68 17.78 5.92
CA GLY A 255 -0.40 17.65 4.96
C GLY A 255 -1.78 17.46 5.60
N VAL A 256 -2.79 17.52 4.74
CA VAL A 256 -4.20 17.31 5.12
C VAL A 256 -4.40 15.84 5.48
N ALA A 257 -5.12 15.58 6.57
CA ALA A 257 -5.53 14.22 6.94
C ALA A 257 -7.06 14.15 7.05
N ILE A 258 -7.67 13.25 6.28
CA ILE A 258 -9.12 13.07 6.17
C ILE A 258 -9.49 11.72 6.76
N LEU A 259 -10.19 11.73 7.89
CA LEU A 259 -10.75 10.52 8.50
C LEU A 259 -12.00 10.10 7.72
N ILE A 260 -12.06 8.83 7.32
CA ILE A 260 -13.22 8.24 6.64
C ILE A 260 -13.92 7.30 7.62
N GLY A 261 -15.08 7.75 8.11
CA GLY A 261 -15.89 7.08 9.13
C GLY A 261 -17.19 6.50 8.57
N GLY A 262 -17.79 5.58 9.31
CA GLY A 262 -19.06 4.94 8.95
C GLY A 262 -19.19 3.51 9.51
N PRO A 263 -20.42 2.98 9.65
CA PRO A 263 -20.61 1.62 10.14
C PRO A 263 -20.05 0.57 9.16
N PRO A 264 -19.85 -0.69 9.59
CA PRO A 264 -19.47 -1.79 8.69
C PRO A 264 -20.42 -1.87 7.47
N ASP A 265 -19.88 -2.37 6.35
CA ASP A 265 -20.64 -2.61 5.10
C ASP A 265 -21.32 -1.38 4.46
N SER A 266 -20.92 -0.16 4.83
CA SER A 266 -21.43 1.09 4.24
C SER A 266 -20.67 1.59 3.01
N GLY A 267 -19.74 0.80 2.47
CA GLY A 267 -18.94 1.23 1.31
C GLY A 267 -17.72 2.10 1.62
N LYS A 268 -17.38 2.32 2.91
CA LYS A 268 -16.19 3.09 3.35
C LYS A 268 -14.93 2.79 2.56
N SER A 269 -14.46 1.55 2.60
CA SER A 269 -13.20 1.16 2.00
C SER A 269 -13.23 1.23 0.46
N VAL A 270 -14.41 1.02 -0.14
CA VAL A 270 -14.65 1.24 -1.59
C VAL A 270 -14.50 2.72 -1.91
N PHE A 271 -15.16 3.58 -1.14
CA PHE A 271 -15.06 5.04 -1.26
C PHE A 271 -13.63 5.53 -1.04
N SER A 272 -12.95 5.10 0.02
CA SER A 272 -11.54 5.44 0.32
C SER A 272 -10.62 5.09 -0.84
N ASN A 273 -10.81 3.92 -1.46
CA ASN A 273 -10.04 3.51 -2.61
C ASN A 273 -10.37 4.34 -3.86
N ALA A 274 -11.65 4.53 -4.16
CA ALA A 274 -12.10 5.35 -5.29
C ALA A 274 -11.62 6.81 -5.15
N LEU A 275 -11.62 7.36 -3.93
CA LEU A 275 -11.15 8.71 -3.66
C LEU A 275 -9.65 8.82 -3.89
N ARG A 276 -8.86 7.86 -3.39
CA ARG A 276 -7.41 7.80 -3.66
C ARG A 276 -7.13 7.80 -5.17
N LEU A 277 -7.83 6.96 -5.93
CA LEU A 277 -7.68 6.87 -7.38
C LEU A 277 -8.10 8.17 -8.08
N SER A 278 -9.23 8.75 -7.66
CA SER A 278 -9.75 10.01 -8.22
C SER A 278 -8.79 11.18 -7.99
N LEU A 279 -8.23 11.31 -6.78
CA LEU A 279 -7.25 12.35 -6.47
C LEU A 279 -5.96 12.16 -7.26
N ALA A 280 -5.43 10.94 -7.34
CA ALA A 280 -4.23 10.65 -8.14
C ALA A 280 -4.44 10.95 -9.64
N HIS A 281 -5.65 10.75 -10.16
CA HIS A 281 -5.99 11.05 -11.55
C HIS A 281 -6.17 12.56 -11.81
N HIS A 282 -6.95 13.25 -10.97
CA HIS A 282 -7.32 14.66 -11.20
C HIS A 282 -6.27 15.66 -10.68
N ARG A 283 -5.40 15.22 -9.77
CA ARG A 283 -4.35 16.01 -9.13
C ARG A 283 -3.07 15.17 -9.01
N PRO A 284 -2.43 14.81 -10.14
CA PRO A 284 -1.20 14.00 -10.13
C PRO A 284 -0.02 14.70 -9.46
N ASP A 285 -0.11 16.01 -9.24
CA ASP A 285 0.83 16.81 -8.45
C ASP A 285 0.79 16.48 -6.94
N LEU A 286 -0.32 15.92 -6.44
CA LEU A 286 -0.49 15.61 -5.03
C LEU A 286 0.07 14.24 -4.66
N LYS A 287 0.84 14.20 -3.57
CA LYS A 287 1.24 12.97 -2.90
C LYS A 287 0.13 12.51 -1.97
N VAL A 288 -0.66 11.55 -2.45
CA VAL A 288 -1.81 10.99 -1.72
C VAL A 288 -1.46 9.62 -1.13
N TYR A 289 -1.77 9.41 0.15
CA TYR A 289 -1.57 8.14 0.84
C TYR A 289 -2.84 7.66 1.54
N LEU A 290 -3.26 6.42 1.28
CA LEU A 290 -4.34 5.76 2.01
C LEU A 290 -3.74 4.94 3.16
N HIS A 291 -3.94 5.43 4.38
CA HIS A 291 -3.53 4.77 5.61
C HIS A 291 -4.70 3.98 6.21
N ARG A 292 -4.53 2.65 6.31
CA ARG A 292 -5.48 1.77 7.00
C ARG A 292 -5.10 1.64 8.47
N ALA A 293 -5.94 2.20 9.32
CA ALA A 293 -5.91 2.08 10.78
C ALA A 293 -7.06 1.16 11.23
N ASN A 294 -7.19 0.00 10.58
CA ASN A 294 -8.09 -1.09 10.93
C ASN A 294 -7.34 -2.45 11.03
N TRP A 295 -7.88 -3.40 11.79
CA TRP A 295 -7.29 -4.73 12.03
C TRP A 295 -8.07 -5.87 11.35
N ASP A 296 -8.91 -5.54 10.37
CA ASP A 296 -9.75 -6.48 9.61
C ASP A 296 -8.96 -7.34 8.59
N GLY A 297 -7.63 -7.17 8.56
CA GLY A 297 -6.73 -7.90 7.67
C GLY A 297 -6.65 -7.32 6.25
N GLU A 298 -7.52 -6.39 5.86
CA GLU A 298 -7.49 -5.81 4.51
C GLU A 298 -6.20 -5.05 4.20
N SER A 299 -5.80 -5.04 2.93
CA SER A 299 -4.68 -4.25 2.42
C SER A 299 -5.19 -3.20 1.44
N ASN A 300 -4.34 -2.25 1.06
CA ASN A 300 -4.68 -1.29 0.00
C ASN A 300 -4.93 -2.00 -1.35
N ALA A 301 -4.27 -3.14 -1.59
CA ALA A 301 -4.45 -3.92 -2.82
C ALA A 301 -5.79 -4.69 -2.85
N SER A 302 -6.48 -4.87 -1.71
CA SER A 302 -7.73 -5.65 -1.65
C SER A 302 -8.72 -5.20 -2.71
N TYR A 303 -8.93 -3.89 -2.86
CA TYR A 303 -9.94 -3.32 -3.75
C TYR A 303 -9.53 -3.32 -5.23
N GLU A 304 -8.30 -3.73 -5.53
CA GLU A 304 -7.75 -3.86 -6.88
C GLU A 304 -7.67 -5.35 -7.33
N MET A 305 -8.02 -6.31 -6.49
CA MET A 305 -7.91 -7.75 -6.79
C MET A 305 -9.28 -8.47 -6.79
N PRO A 306 -9.39 -9.76 -7.18
CA PRO A 306 -10.61 -10.55 -7.03
C PRO A 306 -11.13 -10.55 -5.59
N GLN A 307 -12.45 -10.34 -5.42
CA GLN A 307 -13.05 -10.20 -4.08
C GLN A 307 -12.89 -11.48 -3.25
N THR A 308 -12.95 -12.65 -3.89
CA THR A 308 -12.75 -13.96 -3.24
C THR A 308 -11.34 -14.05 -2.63
N LEU A 309 -10.31 -13.71 -3.41
CA LEU A 309 -8.93 -13.69 -2.94
C LEU A 309 -8.71 -12.62 -1.86
N ALA A 310 -9.26 -11.42 -2.04
CA ALA A 310 -9.14 -10.36 -1.04
C ALA A 310 -9.75 -10.73 0.31
N LYS A 311 -10.94 -11.35 0.32
CA LYS A 311 -11.59 -11.86 1.54
C LYS A 311 -10.77 -12.97 2.19
N GLN A 312 -10.20 -13.86 1.37
CA GLN A 312 -9.34 -14.93 1.85
C GLN A 312 -8.11 -14.35 2.58
N LEU A 313 -7.35 -13.49 1.91
CA LEU A 313 -6.17 -12.85 2.49
C LEU A 313 -6.53 -11.98 3.70
N ALA A 314 -7.66 -11.27 3.68
CA ALA A 314 -8.11 -10.51 4.84
C ALA A 314 -8.35 -11.41 6.05
N SER A 315 -9.02 -12.56 5.87
CA SER A 315 -9.28 -13.50 6.97
C SER A 315 -7.99 -14.11 7.56
N GLU A 316 -6.97 -14.34 6.73
CA GLU A 316 -5.68 -14.87 7.17
C GLU A 316 -4.83 -13.81 7.89
N ASN A 317 -5.07 -12.53 7.60
CA ASN A 317 -4.35 -11.40 8.19
C ASN A 317 -5.15 -10.69 9.31
N GLU A 318 -6.35 -11.17 9.64
CA GLU A 318 -7.21 -10.56 10.67
C GLU A 318 -6.62 -10.85 12.06
N ILE A 319 -6.45 -9.79 12.86
CA ILE A 319 -6.00 -9.91 14.24
C ILE A 319 -7.11 -9.40 15.16
N LYS A 320 -7.74 -10.33 15.88
CA LYS A 320 -8.89 -10.06 16.75
C LYS A 320 -8.47 -9.52 18.10
N LEU A 321 -7.92 -8.30 18.12
CA LEU A 321 -7.43 -7.64 19.34
C LEU A 321 -8.49 -7.59 20.45
N HIS A 322 -9.76 -7.39 20.08
CA HIS A 322 -10.90 -7.30 21.00
C HIS A 322 -11.25 -8.61 21.71
N LEU A 323 -10.69 -9.75 21.28
CA LEU A 323 -10.90 -11.05 21.89
C LEU A 323 -9.73 -11.48 22.81
N GLN A 324 -8.67 -10.68 22.89
CA GLN A 324 -7.51 -11.00 23.72
C GLN A 324 -7.73 -10.56 25.17
N GLU A 325 -7.10 -11.26 26.13
CA GLU A 325 -7.29 -11.02 27.57
C GLU A 325 -6.98 -9.56 27.99
N ASN A 326 -6.03 -8.91 27.32
CA ASN A 326 -5.60 -7.53 27.52
C ASN A 326 -6.10 -6.57 26.41
N ALA A 327 -7.29 -6.83 25.85
CA ALA A 327 -7.86 -6.11 24.71
C ALA A 327 -7.80 -4.57 24.85
N SER A 328 -8.18 -4.00 25.99
CA SER A 328 -8.20 -2.55 26.18
C SER A 328 -6.82 -1.91 25.99
N GLN A 329 -5.77 -2.52 26.55
CA GLN A 329 -4.40 -2.02 26.40
C GLN A 329 -3.91 -2.17 24.96
N LEU A 330 -4.22 -3.31 24.33
CA LEU A 330 -3.82 -3.58 22.95
C LEU A 330 -4.48 -2.63 21.96
N ILE A 331 -5.78 -2.37 22.12
CA ILE A 331 -6.54 -1.43 21.28
C ILE A 331 -6.02 0.00 21.50
N CYS A 332 -5.70 0.37 22.74
CA CYS A 332 -5.12 1.69 23.04
C CYS A 332 -3.75 1.86 22.37
N ASN A 333 -2.82 0.90 22.56
CA ASN A 333 -1.52 0.90 21.89
C ASN A 333 -1.67 0.91 20.36
N TYR A 334 -2.66 0.17 19.86
CA TYR A 334 -2.95 0.09 18.45
C TYR A 334 -3.23 1.48 17.85
N PHE A 335 -4.19 2.21 18.42
CA PHE A 335 -4.53 3.54 17.93
C PHE A 335 -3.47 4.60 18.25
N GLN A 336 -2.67 4.43 19.30
CA GLN A 336 -1.51 5.30 19.56
C GLN A 336 -0.45 5.20 18.46
N TYR A 337 -0.12 3.98 18.02
CA TYR A 337 0.78 3.80 16.89
C TYR A 337 0.21 4.40 15.61
N HIS A 338 -1.08 4.18 15.31
CA HIS A 338 -1.70 4.77 14.13
C HIS A 338 -1.73 6.30 14.19
N ALA A 339 -1.92 6.89 15.37
CA ALA A 339 -1.78 8.32 15.57
C ALA A 339 -0.36 8.81 15.23
N SER A 340 0.68 8.15 15.78
CA SER A 340 2.08 8.47 15.46
C SER A 340 2.39 8.28 13.97
N ALA A 341 1.89 7.21 13.36
CA ALA A 341 2.05 6.95 11.94
C ALA A 341 1.40 8.03 11.08
N ILE A 342 0.18 8.46 11.40
CA ILE A 342 -0.50 9.56 10.68
C ILE A 342 0.30 10.86 10.82
N ALA A 343 0.74 11.20 12.04
CA ALA A 343 1.58 12.38 12.26
C ALA A 343 2.84 12.35 11.37
N ASN A 344 3.50 11.19 11.29
CA ASN A 344 4.68 10.98 10.46
C ASN A 344 4.38 11.07 8.96
N ILE A 345 3.36 10.36 8.47
CA ILE A 345 2.96 10.35 7.05
C ILE A 345 2.65 11.78 6.58
N ARG A 346 1.95 12.58 7.40
CA ARG A 346 1.61 13.98 7.08
C ARG A 346 2.82 14.88 6.89
N THR A 347 3.99 14.53 7.45
CA THR A 347 5.22 15.31 7.20
C THR A 347 5.81 15.08 5.80
N VAL A 348 5.24 14.14 5.03
CA VAL A 348 5.74 13.75 3.71
C VAL A 348 4.67 13.92 2.63
N MET A 349 3.44 13.47 2.93
CA MET A 349 2.31 13.43 2.02
C MET A 349 1.48 14.71 2.08
N ASP A 350 0.91 15.11 0.95
CA ASP A 350 0.02 16.28 0.87
C ASP A 350 -1.37 15.95 1.40
N VAL A 351 -1.84 14.73 1.12
CA VAL A 351 -3.14 14.22 1.56
C VAL A 351 -3.01 12.81 2.12
N VAL A 352 -3.51 12.61 3.34
CA VAL A 352 -3.62 11.31 3.99
C VAL A 352 -5.09 10.95 4.17
N LEU A 353 -5.54 9.90 3.48
CA LEU A 353 -6.86 9.32 3.72
C LEU A 353 -6.73 8.29 4.84
N VAL A 354 -7.49 8.43 5.91
CA VAL A 354 -7.40 7.57 7.09
C VAL A 354 -8.65 6.72 7.23
N ASP A 355 -8.53 5.42 6.93
CA ASP A 355 -9.60 4.45 7.16
C ASP A 355 -9.42 3.84 8.55
N VAL A 356 -10.32 4.20 9.47
CA VAL A 356 -10.22 3.81 10.89
C VAL A 356 -11.09 2.59 11.23
N GLY A 357 -11.69 1.91 10.26
CA GLY A 357 -12.61 0.79 10.50
C GLY A 357 -14.01 1.21 10.96
N GLY A 358 -14.89 0.22 11.21
CA GLY A 358 -16.35 0.43 11.23
C GLY A 358 -17.03 0.90 12.52
N LEU A 359 -16.34 1.03 13.64
CA LEU A 359 -16.97 1.36 14.94
C LEU A 359 -16.54 2.72 15.48
N PRO A 360 -17.45 3.62 15.90
CA PRO A 360 -17.09 4.92 16.46
C PRO A 360 -16.67 4.78 17.95
N GLN A 361 -15.43 4.33 18.17
CA GLN A 361 -14.88 4.01 19.49
C GLN A 361 -14.05 5.17 20.06
N THR A 362 -14.10 5.39 21.37
CA THR A 362 -13.38 6.48 22.04
C THR A 362 -11.87 6.28 22.03
N GLU A 363 -11.38 5.04 21.94
CA GLU A 363 -9.97 4.70 21.78
C GLU A 363 -9.36 5.30 20.50
N LYS A 364 -10.20 5.66 19.51
CA LYS A 364 -9.78 6.35 18.29
C LYS A 364 -9.44 7.82 18.50
N ALA A 365 -9.68 8.38 19.69
CA ALA A 365 -9.43 9.79 19.97
C ALA A 365 -7.99 10.22 19.64
N ALA A 366 -7.00 9.33 19.82
CA ALA A 366 -5.62 9.60 19.43
C ALA A 366 -5.47 9.79 17.91
N VAL A 367 -6.13 8.96 17.11
CA VAL A 367 -6.16 9.07 15.64
C VAL A 367 -6.95 10.29 15.18
N VAL A 368 -8.10 10.55 15.80
CA VAL A 368 -8.93 11.73 15.52
C VAL A 368 -8.09 13.00 15.68
N LYS A 369 -7.33 13.15 16.77
CA LYS A 369 -6.45 14.31 17.01
C LYS A 369 -5.36 14.52 15.95
N GLN A 370 -5.00 13.49 15.19
CA GLN A 370 -3.99 13.60 14.14
C GLN A 370 -4.60 13.87 12.75
N CYS A 371 -5.92 13.82 12.63
CA CYS A 371 -6.64 14.20 11.43
C CYS A 371 -6.97 15.70 11.43
N THR A 372 -7.42 16.21 10.28
CA THR A 372 -7.82 17.62 10.10
C THR A 372 -9.29 17.75 9.73
N HIS A 373 -9.77 16.81 8.92
CA HIS A 373 -11.12 16.79 8.39
C HIS A 373 -11.69 15.38 8.48
N TYR A 374 -12.99 15.23 8.29
CA TYR A 374 -13.62 13.92 8.22
C TYR A 374 -14.78 13.84 7.23
N ILE A 375 -15.02 12.62 6.77
CA ILE A 375 -16.14 12.23 5.92
C ILE A 375 -16.86 11.08 6.62
N VAL A 376 -18.19 11.12 6.64
CA VAL A 376 -19.02 10.00 7.11
C VAL A 376 -19.74 9.38 5.92
N ILE A 377 -19.60 8.08 5.73
CA ILE A 377 -20.37 7.32 4.73
C ILE A 377 -21.12 6.18 5.43
N SER A 378 -22.44 6.16 5.29
CA SER A 378 -23.29 5.20 6.00
C SER A 378 -24.45 4.73 5.13
N SER A 379 -24.70 3.42 5.09
CA SER A 379 -25.97 2.86 4.60
C SER A 379 -27.06 2.85 5.68
N LYS A 380 -26.71 3.27 6.90
CA LYS A 380 -27.53 3.29 8.11
C LYS A 380 -27.63 4.72 8.65
N PRO A 381 -28.64 5.50 8.26
CA PRO A 381 -28.76 6.92 8.65
C PRO A 381 -28.66 7.14 10.17
N GLU A 382 -29.23 6.23 10.96
CA GLU A 382 -29.24 6.26 12.41
C GLU A 382 -27.84 6.14 13.05
N LYS A 383 -26.85 5.64 12.29
CA LYS A 383 -25.46 5.48 12.74
C LYS A 383 -24.55 6.64 12.39
N ILE A 384 -25.02 7.62 11.62
CA ILE A 384 -24.22 8.77 11.19
C ILE A 384 -23.86 9.67 12.39
N GLN A 385 -24.81 9.87 13.30
CA GLN A 385 -24.64 10.78 14.44
C GLN A 385 -23.49 10.36 15.37
N GLU A 386 -23.34 9.06 15.63
CA GLU A 386 -22.24 8.51 16.44
C GLU A 386 -20.84 8.89 15.89
N TRP A 387 -20.71 9.02 14.56
CA TRP A 387 -19.46 9.45 13.93
C TRP A 387 -19.22 10.95 14.02
N HIS A 388 -20.29 11.76 13.91
CA HIS A 388 -20.22 13.20 14.15
C HIS A 388 -19.84 13.49 15.61
N GLU A 389 -20.33 12.71 16.57
CA GLU A 389 -19.95 12.84 17.98
C GLU A 389 -18.48 12.52 18.24
N LEU A 390 -17.96 11.46 17.61
CA LEU A 390 -16.54 11.10 17.72
C LEU A 390 -15.62 12.17 17.12
N CYS A 391 -16.00 12.77 15.99
CA CYS A 391 -15.10 13.62 15.20
C CYS A 391 -15.33 15.13 15.38
N GLY A 392 -16.58 15.56 15.52
CA GLY A 392 -17.03 16.95 15.29
C GLY A 392 -16.54 17.98 16.30
N SER A 393 -16.02 17.55 17.45
CA SER A 393 -15.38 18.44 18.43
C SER A 393 -13.95 18.83 18.05
N THR A 394 -13.32 18.07 17.16
CA THR A 394 -11.89 18.18 16.83
C THR A 394 -11.65 18.40 15.34
N LEU A 395 -12.50 17.84 14.47
CA LEU A 395 -12.32 17.81 13.02
C LEU A 395 -13.41 18.59 12.29
N THR A 396 -13.06 19.13 11.12
CA THR A 396 -14.02 19.81 10.24
C THR A 396 -14.71 18.79 9.32
N PRO A 397 -16.07 18.72 9.30
CA PRO A 397 -16.78 17.84 8.37
C PRO A 397 -16.66 18.34 6.93
N ILE A 398 -16.44 17.42 5.99
CA ILE A 398 -16.48 17.71 4.54
C ILE A 398 -17.79 17.19 3.94
N LEU A 399 -18.04 15.89 4.12
CA LEU A 399 -19.12 15.16 3.48
C LEU A 399 -19.84 14.23 4.46
N THR A 400 -21.16 14.17 4.35
CA THR A 400 -21.98 13.05 4.82
C THR A 400 -22.62 12.36 3.62
N ILE A 401 -22.30 11.09 3.41
CA ILE A 401 -22.79 10.27 2.31
C ILE A 401 -23.75 9.21 2.86
N HIS A 402 -25.02 9.32 2.50
CA HIS A 402 -26.01 8.26 2.64
C HIS A 402 -25.82 7.26 1.50
N SER A 403 -25.12 6.16 1.81
CA SER A 403 -24.76 5.12 0.85
C SER A 403 -26.00 4.37 0.37
N LYS A 404 -26.21 4.35 -0.96
CA LYS A 404 -27.30 3.61 -1.63
C LYS A 404 -26.75 2.44 -2.46
N LEU A 405 -27.62 1.49 -2.80
CA LEU A 405 -27.30 0.39 -3.73
C LEU A 405 -27.78 0.69 -5.16
N GLU A 406 -28.60 1.72 -5.34
CA GLU A 406 -28.98 2.24 -6.64
C GLU A 406 -27.96 3.26 -7.16
N ASN A 407 -27.92 3.45 -8.49
CA ASN A 407 -27.16 4.54 -9.11
C ASN A 407 -27.87 5.86 -8.80
N CYS A 408 -27.33 6.65 -7.88
CA CYS A 408 -27.87 7.95 -7.52
C CYS A 408 -26.78 8.93 -7.08
N LEU A 409 -27.09 10.21 -7.26
CA LEU A 409 -26.38 11.32 -6.63
C LEU A 409 -27.40 12.45 -6.41
N SER A 410 -27.80 12.66 -5.17
CA SER A 410 -28.73 13.73 -4.80
C SER A 410 -28.16 14.52 -3.62
N VAL A 411 -28.22 15.84 -3.71
CA VAL A 411 -27.82 16.72 -2.61
C VAL A 411 -29.00 16.89 -1.66
N LEU A 412 -28.80 16.49 -0.41
CA LEU A 412 -29.78 16.67 0.67
C LEU A 412 -29.57 17.99 1.40
N ARG A 413 -28.31 18.38 1.61
CA ARG A 413 -27.94 19.59 2.33
C ARG A 413 -26.58 20.12 1.85
N GLN A 414 -26.40 21.44 1.84
CA GLN A 414 -25.11 22.06 1.51
C GLN A 414 -24.36 22.62 2.73
N GLN A 415 -25.06 22.91 3.83
CA GLN A 415 -24.53 23.58 5.01
C GLN A 415 -24.95 22.85 6.29
N PRO A 416 -24.09 22.73 7.32
CA PRO A 416 -22.75 23.31 7.43
C PRO A 416 -21.68 22.59 6.59
N HIS A 417 -22.02 21.42 6.04
CA HIS A 417 -21.21 20.63 5.12
C HIS A 417 -22.11 19.92 4.11
N LEU A 418 -21.54 19.37 3.05
CA LEU A 418 -22.31 18.72 1.98
C LEU A 418 -22.83 17.35 2.45
N GLU A 419 -24.15 17.16 2.41
CA GLU A 419 -24.84 15.92 2.72
C GLU A 419 -25.57 15.42 1.48
N VAL A 420 -25.34 14.16 1.10
CA VAL A 420 -25.83 13.58 -0.15
C VAL A 420 -26.35 12.17 0.03
N GLU A 421 -27.27 11.73 -0.84
CA GLU A 421 -27.41 10.31 -1.14
C GLU A 421 -26.58 9.98 -2.36
N SER A 422 -25.75 8.93 -2.27
CA SER A 422 -24.88 8.54 -3.38
C SER A 422 -24.65 7.04 -3.38
N GLY A 423 -24.61 6.46 -4.58
CA GLY A 423 -24.36 5.04 -4.77
C GLY A 423 -24.37 4.63 -6.25
N PRO A 424 -24.02 3.37 -6.53
CA PRO A 424 -23.65 2.35 -5.56
C PRO A 424 -22.13 2.30 -5.32
N TRP A 425 -21.75 1.97 -4.08
CA TRP A 425 -20.35 1.81 -3.67
C TRP A 425 -19.96 0.33 -3.71
N LEU A 426 -19.70 -0.19 -4.90
CA LEU A 426 -19.52 -1.62 -5.12
C LEU A 426 -18.06 -1.97 -5.43
N TRP A 427 -17.56 -2.99 -4.73
CA TRP A 427 -16.21 -3.52 -4.90
C TRP A 427 -15.90 -3.85 -6.36
N GLY A 428 -14.78 -3.33 -6.87
CA GLY A 428 -14.32 -3.59 -8.23
C GLY A 428 -15.20 -2.98 -9.33
N LYS A 429 -16.25 -2.24 -8.98
CA LYS A 429 -17.08 -1.47 -9.92
C LYS A 429 -16.87 0.03 -9.74
N THR A 430 -16.86 0.51 -8.50
CA THR A 430 -16.65 1.92 -8.21
C THR A 430 -15.16 2.22 -8.15
N GLN A 431 -14.66 2.94 -9.15
CA GLN A 431 -13.25 3.33 -9.26
C GLN A 431 -13.04 4.84 -9.14
N GLU A 432 -14.11 5.62 -9.28
CA GLU A 432 -14.08 7.08 -9.19
C GLU A 432 -15.15 7.59 -8.23
N VAL A 433 -14.83 8.71 -7.59
CA VAL A 433 -15.77 9.48 -6.77
C VAL A 433 -16.52 10.46 -7.69
N PRO A 434 -17.85 10.57 -7.58
CA PRO A 434 -18.60 11.53 -8.39
C PRO A 434 -18.06 12.96 -8.26
N LYS A 435 -17.94 13.66 -9.38
CA LYS A 435 -17.32 14.98 -9.47
C LYS A 435 -17.79 15.98 -8.40
N PRO A 436 -19.10 16.13 -8.09
CA PRO A 436 -19.54 17.07 -7.04
C PRO A 436 -18.96 16.76 -5.65
N LEU A 437 -18.71 15.49 -5.33
CA LEU A 437 -18.09 15.09 -4.07
C LEU A 437 -16.58 15.31 -4.10
N LEU A 438 -15.94 15.02 -5.24
CA LEU A 438 -14.51 15.27 -5.43
C LEU A 438 -14.20 16.77 -5.34
N ASP A 439 -15.00 17.62 -5.99
CA ASP A 439 -14.85 19.07 -5.98
C ASP A 439 -14.90 19.62 -4.55
N GLU A 440 -15.79 19.10 -3.69
CA GLU A 440 -15.86 19.49 -2.28
C GLU A 440 -14.59 19.12 -1.50
N ILE A 441 -14.03 17.94 -1.77
CA ILE A 441 -12.78 17.48 -1.15
C ILE A 441 -11.58 18.29 -1.65
N LEU A 442 -11.57 18.68 -2.94
CA LEU A 442 -10.48 19.48 -3.51
C LEU A 442 -10.40 20.89 -2.92
N LYS A 443 -11.51 21.47 -2.42
CA LYS A 443 -11.53 22.79 -1.78
C LYS A 443 -10.65 22.88 -0.52
N ILE A 444 -10.50 21.77 0.21
CA ILE A 444 -9.73 21.76 1.47
C ILE A 444 -8.24 21.46 1.24
N ILE A 445 -7.87 21.05 0.03
CA ILE A 445 -6.48 20.73 -0.31
C ILE A 445 -5.83 22.02 -0.83
N PRO A 446 -4.73 22.49 -0.22
CA PRO A 446 -4.03 23.68 -0.69
C PRO A 446 -3.72 23.58 -2.19
N GLN A 447 -3.95 24.68 -2.92
CA GLN A 447 -3.42 24.80 -4.27
C GLN A 447 -1.89 24.80 -4.21
N SER A 448 -1.23 24.15 -5.15
CA SER A 448 0.22 24.19 -5.23
C SER A 448 0.68 25.65 -5.37
N LEU A 449 1.66 26.06 -4.56
CA LEU A 449 2.20 27.42 -4.55
C LEU A 449 2.90 27.81 -5.87
N GLU A 450 3.03 26.88 -6.83
CA GLU A 450 3.69 27.12 -8.12
C GLU A 450 2.90 28.07 -9.05
N ASN A 451 1.65 28.41 -8.75
CA ASN A 451 0.83 29.33 -9.57
C ASN A 451 0.53 30.71 -8.93
N LEU A 452 1.20 31.10 -7.85
CA LEU A 452 1.02 32.43 -7.22
C LEU A 452 2.00 33.51 -7.72
N SER A 453 2.68 33.28 -8.86
CA SER A 453 3.60 34.26 -9.45
C SER A 453 2.97 35.22 -10.48
N GLU A 454 1.67 35.12 -10.78
CA GLU A 454 1.00 36.03 -11.73
C GLU A 454 0.11 37.11 -11.09
N ASP A 455 -0.18 37.07 -9.78
CA ASP A 455 -1.08 38.05 -9.13
C ASP A 455 -0.37 39.07 -8.20
N ILE A 456 0.95 39.25 -8.32
CA ILE A 456 1.69 40.36 -7.66
C ILE A 456 2.41 41.23 -8.71
N ALA A 457 1.73 41.50 -9.81
CA ALA A 457 2.07 42.57 -10.74
C ALA A 457 0.80 43.36 -11.09
N SER A 458 0.26 44.08 -10.11
CA SER A 458 -0.64 45.21 -10.31
C SER A 458 -0.14 46.42 -9.55
#